data_AF-A0A257AIV8-F1
#
_entry.id   AF-A0A257AIV8-F1
#
_cell.length_a   1.000
_cell.length_b   1.000
_cell.length_c   1.000
_cell.angle_alpha   90.00
_cell.angle_beta   90.00
_cell.angle_gamma   90.00
#
_symmetry.space_group_name_H-M   'P 1'
#
loop_
_entity.id
_entity.type
_entity.pdbx_description
1 polymer ?
#
loop_
_entity_poly.entity_id
_entity_poly.type
_entity_poly.pdbx_seq_one_letter_code
_entity_poly.pdbx_strand_id
1 'polypeptide(L)' 'MNPQVGRLAFNLGVLIVFLSIIPLLYSIPIDSAEFIVDIIALFTGIIFLIVVAILVRREAVGGK' A
#
# COMPACT_ATOMS: atom_id res chain seq x y z
N MET A 1 -15.82 7.36 7.48
CA MET A 1 -15.93 6.75 6.15
C MET A 1 -17.03 5.69 6.20
N ASN A 2 -17.66 5.37 5.07
CA ASN A 2 -18.43 4.12 5.02
C ASN A 2 -17.44 2.97 5.30
N PRO A 3 -17.70 2.07 6.26
CA PRO A 3 -16.79 0.96 6.62
C PRO A 3 -16.37 0.10 5.43
N GLN A 4 -17.21 0.05 4.39
CA GLN A 4 -16.91 -0.66 3.14
C GLN A 4 -15.80 0.04 2.34
N VAL A 5 -15.73 1.37 2.35
CA VAL A 5 -14.70 2.15 1.64
C VAL A 5 -13.33 1.97 2.29
N GLY A 6 -13.27 1.90 3.63
CA GLY A 6 -12.01 1.62 4.35
C GLY A 6 -11.45 0.23 4.06
N ARG A 7 -12.31 -0.79 4.02
CA ARG A 7 -11.91 -2.15 3.62
C ARG A 7 -11.47 -2.23 2.17
N LEU A 8 -12.19 -1.56 1.26
CA LEU A 8 -11.81 -1.50 -0.16
C LEU A 8 -10.43 -0.85 -0.34
N ALA A 9 -10.20 0.31 0.29
CA ALA A 9 -8.93 1.02 0.23
C ALA A 9 -7.77 0.18 0.80
N PHE A 10 -8.00 -0.54 1.90
CA PHE A 10 -6.99 -1.44 2.47
C PHE A 10 -6.68 -2.60 1.52
N ASN A 11 -7.69 -3.26 0.97
CA ASN A 11 -7.50 -4.37 0.02
C ASN A 11 -6.78 -3.91 -1.25
N LEU A 12 -7.11 -2.73 -1.78
CA LEU A 12 -6.42 -2.14 -2.93
C LEU A 12 -4.97 -1.79 -2.59
N GLY A 13 -4.70 -1.23 -1.40
CA GLY A 13 -3.33 -0.95 -0.95
C GLY A 13 -2.49 -2.23 -0.82
N VAL A 14 -3.07 -3.31 -0.29
CA VAL A 14 -2.40 -4.61 -0.16
C VAL A 14 -2.11 -5.18 -1.56
N LEU A 15 -3.08 -5.11 -2.47
CA LEU A 15 -2.91 -5.55 -3.86
C LEU A 15 -1.76 -4.80 -4.55
N ILE A 16 -1.72 -3.48 -4.40
CA ILE A 16 -0.67 -2.64 -4.99
C ILE A 16 0.71 -3.02 -4.44
N VAL A 17 0.83 -3.19 -3.12
CA VAL A 17 2.09 -3.63 -2.49
C VAL A 17 2.51 -5.01 -3.00
N PHE A 18 1.57 -5.94 -3.11
CA PHE A 18 1.84 -7.28 -3.63
C PHE A 18 2.31 -7.25 -5.09
N LEU A 19 1.67 -6.42 -5.92
CA LEU A 19 2.04 -6.24 -7.32
C LEU A 19 3.40 -5.55 -7.47
N SER A 20 3.80 -4.66 -6.57
CA SER A 20 5.14 -4.04 -6.58
C SER A 20 6.25 -4.95 -6.05
N ILE A 21 5.95 -6.04 -5.34
CA ILE A 21 7.00 -6.96 -4.86
C ILE A 21 7.47 -7.91 -5.97
N ILE A 22 6.59 -8.25 -6.92
CA ILE A 22 6.87 -9.21 -7.98
C ILE A 22 7.98 -8.73 -8.94
N PRO A 23 7.94 -7.49 -9.49
CA PRO A 23 9.00 -6.97 -10.36
C PRO A 23 10.32 -6.83 -9.61
N LEU A 24 10.26 -6.37 -8.36
CA LEU A 24 11.41 -6.17 -7.47
C LEU A 24 12.18 -7.46 -7.17
N LEU A 25 11.50 -8.61 -7.11
CA LEU A 25 12.12 -9.90 -6.82
C LEU A 25 12.65 -10.64 -8.05
N TYR A 26 12.06 -10.43 -9.24
CA TYR A 26 12.31 -11.31 -10.39
C TYR A 26 12.76 -10.65 -11.70
N SER A 27 12.62 -9.33 -11.89
CA SER A 27 12.65 -8.81 -13.27
C SER A 27 13.44 -7.53 -13.54
N ILE A 28 14.02 -6.87 -12.53
CA ILE A 28 14.69 -5.58 -12.76
C ILE A 28 16.17 -5.62 -12.36
N PRO A 29 17.12 -5.29 -13.27
CA PRO A 29 18.51 -5.08 -12.89
C PRO A 29 18.62 -3.95 -11.88
N ILE A 30 19.46 -4.12 -10.85
CA ILE A 30 19.64 -3.14 -9.76
C ILE A 30 20.04 -1.74 -10.26
N ASP A 31 20.68 -1.64 -11.43
CA ASP A 31 21.09 -0.36 -12.07
C ASP A 31 20.02 0.24 -13.00
N SER A 32 18.80 -0.32 -13.05
CA SER A 32 17.70 0.21 -13.88
C SER A 32 16.91 1.30 -13.13
N ALA A 33 16.46 2.32 -13.88
CA ALA A 33 15.52 3.32 -13.39
C ALA A 33 14.21 2.70 -12.88
N GLU A 34 13.80 1.57 -13.46
CA GLU A 34 12.60 0.83 -13.06
C GLU A 34 12.71 0.34 -11.61
N PHE A 35 13.90 -0.04 -11.15
CA PHE A 35 14.13 -0.54 -9.78
C PHE A 35 13.90 0.56 -8.75
N ILE A 36 14.39 1.76 -9.05
CA ILE A 36 14.22 2.93 -8.18
C ILE A 36 12.74 3.33 -8.10
N VAL A 37 12.05 3.34 -9.24
CA VAL A 37 10.61 3.65 -9.29
C VAL A 37 9.80 2.63 -8.49
N ASP A 38 10.13 1.34 -8.60
CA ASP A 38 9.44 0.27 -7.89
C ASP A 38 9.66 0.34 -6.37
N ILE A 39 10.88 0.69 -5.92
CA ILE A 39 11.17 0.98 -4.51
C ILE A 39 10.31 2.15 -4.01
N ILE A 40 10.24 3.25 -4.77
CA ILE A 40 9.44 4.42 -4.39
C ILE A 40 7.95 4.06 -4.31
N ALA A 41 7.46 3.27 -5.26
CA ALA A 41 6.08 2.78 -5.27
C ALA A 41 5.80 1.90 -4.05
N LEU A 42 6.71 0.99 -3.70
CA LEU A 42 6.61 0.13 -2.52
C LEU A 42 6.54 0.95 -1.23
N PHE A 43 7.46 1.91 -1.05
CA PHE A 43 7.46 2.79 0.12
C PHE A 43 6.16 3.60 0.22
N THR A 44 5.71 4.16 -0.90
CA THR A 44 4.46 4.94 -0.96
C THR A 44 3.25 4.06 -0.62
N GLY A 45 3.21 2.83 -1.14
CA GLY A 45 2.16 1.85 -0.83
C GLY A 45 2.12 1.45 0.64
N ILE A 46 3.28 1.26 1.27
CA ILE A 46 3.38 0.96 2.71
C ILE A 46 2.86 2.14 3.54
N ILE A 47 3.28 3.37 3.23
CA ILE A 47 2.82 4.57 3.93
C ILE A 47 1.30 4.72 3.78
N PHE A 48 0.79 4.54 2.56
CA PHE A 48 -0.64 4.57 2.30
C PHE A 48 -1.40 3.54 3.15
N LEU A 49 -0.92 2.29 3.21
CA LEU A 49 -1.51 1.24 4.04
C LEU A 49 -1.51 1.59 5.53
N ILE A 50 -0.40 2.14 6.05
CA ILE A 50 -0.30 2.57 7.44
C ILE A 50 -1.33 3.67 7.73
N VAL A 51 -1.43 4.68 6.85
CA VAL A 51 -2.39 5.77 7.00
C VAL A 51 -3.83 5.24 6.97
N VAL A 52 -4.17 4.39 5.99
CA VAL A 52 -5.51 3.80 5.89
C VAL A 52 -5.82 2.94 7.13
N ALA A 53 -4.88 2.13 7.59
CA ALA A 53 -5.06 1.31 8.79
C ALA A 53 -5.30 2.17 10.04
N ILE A 54 -4.56 3.27 10.19
CA ILE A 54 -4.75 4.22 11.29
C ILE A 54 -6.12 4.89 11.19
N LEU A 55 -6.53 5.35 10.00
CA LEU A 55 -7.83 6.00 9.80
C LEU A 55 -8.99 5.04 10.11
N VAL A 56 -8.95 3.82 9.59
CA VAL A 56 -9.96 2.79 9.87
C VAL A 56 -10.00 2.46 11.37
N ARG A 57 -8.84 2.33 12.03
CA ARG A 57 -8.77 2.09 13.48
C ARG A 57 -9.34 3.25 14.29
N ARG A 58 -9.05 4.50 13.91
CA ARG A 58 -9.57 5.70 14.58
C ARG A 58 -11.08 5.80 14.44
N GLU A 59 -11.65 5.47 13.29
CA GLU A 59 -13.11 5.45 13.11
C GLU A 59 -13.77 4.33 13.91
N ALA A 60 -13.15 3.15 14.00
CA ALA A 60 -13.66 2.06 14.82
C ALA A 60 -13.64 2.37 16.34
N VAL A 61 -12.67 3.18 16.79
CA VAL A 61 -12.52 3.55 18.21
C VAL A 61 -13.31 4.83 18.57
N GLY A 62 -13.43 5.77 17.64
CA GLY A 62 -14.14 7.05 17.82
C GLY A 62 -15.65 6.99 17.58
N GLY A 63 -16.18 5.86 17.10
CA GLY A 63 -17.61 5.64 16.85
C GLY A 63 -18.43 5.30 18.12
N LYS A 64 -18.24 6.06 19.21
CA LYS A 64 -19.20 6.16 20.31
C LYS A 64 -19.93 7.49 20.23
#